data_AF-A0A182GFI5-F1
#
_entry.id   AF-A0A182GFI5-F1
#
_cell.length_a   1.000
_cell.length_b   1.000
_cell.length_c   1.000
_cell.angle_alpha   90.00
_cell.angle_beta   90.00
_cell.angle_gamma   90.00
#
_symmetry.space_group_name_H-M   'P 1'
#
loop_
_entity.id
_entity.type
_entity.pdbx_description
1 polymer ?
#
loop_
_entity_poly.entity_id
_entity_poly.type
_entity_poly.pdbx_seq_one_letter_code
_entity_poly.pdbx_strand_id
1 'polypeptide(L)'
;MVDISLQTDKEGKRLGRGLSGVDKYELEWRNILDIANDETLYDLRHAAVRGDLRASPFRSIYWAVFLGVLKPPSTEWINQRELNRREYAELKSRYMLNPHSNPNGGDDPLSQSKQSLWNQHFCDQELCAVIKQDVVRTFPGVDFFRKQPIQEMMINILFCYARKYPTMCYRQGMHEILAPLIFVIHSDQQALEHIRELHPDVE
;
A
#
# COMPACT_ATOMS: atom_id res chain seq x y z
N MET A 1 -9.23 14.82 -17.19
CA MET A 1 -10.47 14.11 -16.80
C MET A 1 -10.64 13.10 -17.89
N VAL A 2 -10.51 11.81 -17.62
CA VAL A 2 -11.18 10.89 -18.53
C VAL A 2 -12.62 11.21 -18.39
N ASP A 3 -13.18 11.68 -19.48
CA ASP A 3 -14.59 11.82 -19.56
C ASP A 3 -15.11 10.37 -19.62
N ILE A 4 -15.25 9.73 -18.44
CA ILE A 4 -15.90 8.41 -18.28
C ILE A 4 -17.32 8.46 -18.87
N SER A 5 -17.84 9.67 -19.09
CA SER A 5 -18.98 10.05 -19.93
C SER A 5 -19.02 9.48 -21.35
N LEU A 6 -17.95 8.85 -21.85
CA LEU A 6 -17.86 8.34 -23.23
C LEU A 6 -17.99 6.83 -23.38
N GLN A 7 -18.26 6.07 -22.31
CA GLN A 7 -18.84 4.74 -22.51
C GLN A 7 -20.31 4.90 -22.90
N THR A 8 -20.56 4.80 -24.20
CA THR A 8 -21.90 4.67 -24.77
C THR A 8 -22.31 3.21 -24.75
N ASP A 9 -23.54 2.93 -24.35
CA ASP A 9 -24.14 1.61 -24.58
C ASP A 9 -24.27 1.31 -26.09
N LYS A 10 -24.70 0.09 -26.44
CA LYS A 10 -24.93 -0.32 -27.83
C LYS A 10 -26.00 0.53 -28.57
N GLU A 11 -26.68 1.44 -27.86
CA GLU A 11 -27.69 2.38 -28.37
C GLU A 11 -27.23 3.85 -28.36
N GLY A 12 -25.97 4.15 -28.00
CA GLY A 12 -25.41 5.51 -28.09
C GLY A 12 -25.78 6.45 -26.93
N LYS A 13 -26.34 5.95 -25.81
CA LYS A 13 -26.61 6.79 -24.62
C LYS A 13 -25.36 6.96 -23.75
N ARG A 14 -25.06 8.20 -23.36
CA ARG A 14 -23.95 8.54 -22.44
C ARG A 14 -24.25 8.01 -21.02
N LEU A 15 -23.52 6.99 -20.55
CA LEU A 15 -23.52 6.60 -19.14
C LEU A 15 -22.96 7.76 -18.30
N GLY A 16 -23.76 8.36 -17.41
CA GLY A 16 -23.25 9.29 -16.39
C GLY A 16 -23.89 10.67 -16.29
N ARG A 17 -24.79 11.06 -17.21
CA ARG A 17 -25.51 12.34 -17.07
C ARG A 17 -26.63 12.21 -16.03
N GLY A 18 -26.46 12.91 -14.90
CA GLY A 18 -27.48 12.97 -13.82
C GLY A 18 -27.31 11.96 -12.69
N LEU A 19 -26.23 11.18 -12.67
CA LEU A 19 -25.94 10.22 -11.59
C LEU A 19 -25.56 10.93 -10.28
N SER A 20 -26.02 10.38 -9.16
CA SER A 20 -25.59 10.80 -7.83
C SER A 20 -24.09 10.51 -7.62
N GLY A 21 -23.50 11.07 -6.56
CA GLY A 21 -22.10 10.80 -6.22
C GLY A 21 -21.84 9.31 -5.96
N VAL A 22 -22.80 8.61 -5.37
CA VAL A 22 -22.69 7.17 -5.06
C VAL A 22 -22.83 6.31 -6.30
N ASP A 23 -23.77 6.61 -7.20
CA ASP A 23 -23.91 5.86 -8.45
C ASP A 23 -22.63 5.92 -9.29
N LYS A 24 -21.94 7.07 -9.27
CA LYS A 24 -20.63 7.22 -9.94
C LYS A 24 -19.54 6.39 -9.27
N TYR A 25 -19.52 6.36 -7.93
CA TYR A 25 -18.57 5.55 -7.16
C TYR A 25 -18.75 4.06 -7.44
N GLU A 26 -19.99 3.56 -7.41
CA GLU A 26 -20.30 2.16 -7.73
C GLU A 26 -19.98 1.79 -9.18
N LEU A 27 -20.31 2.68 -10.13
CA LEU A 27 -20.01 2.45 -11.54
C LEU A 27 -18.50 2.31 -11.76
N GLU A 28 -17.71 3.20 -11.14
CA GLU A 28 -16.26 3.14 -11.24
C GLU A 28 -15.69 1.88 -10.57
N TRP A 29 -16.25 1.44 -9.45
CA TRP A 29 -15.88 0.16 -8.83
C TRP A 29 -16.11 -1.03 -9.77
N ARG A 30 -17.28 -1.11 -10.41
CA ARG A 30 -17.58 -2.17 -11.40
C ARG A 30 -16.60 -2.15 -12.56
N ASN A 31 -16.23 -0.97 -13.05
CA ASN A 31 -15.25 -0.83 -14.12
C ASN A 31 -13.87 -1.39 -13.72
N ILE A 32 -13.45 -1.21 -12.47
CA ILE A 32 -12.19 -1.78 -11.97
C ILE A 32 -12.26 -3.31 -11.96
N LEU A 33 -13.37 -3.88 -11.52
CA LEU A 33 -13.56 -5.33 -11.48
C LEU A 33 -13.55 -5.96 -12.87
N ASP A 34 -14.02 -5.22 -13.89
CA ASP A 34 -14.00 -5.65 -15.29
C ASP A 34 -12.59 -5.55 -15.89
N ILE A 35 -11.94 -4.39 -15.76
CA ILE A 35 -10.55 -4.15 -16.21
C ILE A 35 -9.58 -5.18 -15.61
N ALA A 36 -9.83 -5.60 -14.37
CA ALA A 36 -9.03 -6.59 -13.68
C ALA A 36 -8.95 -7.95 -14.37
N ASN A 37 -9.85 -8.27 -15.30
CA ASN A 37 -9.85 -9.52 -16.06
C ASN A 37 -9.02 -9.43 -17.35
N ASP A 38 -8.60 -8.23 -17.77
CA ASP A 38 -7.69 -8.05 -18.89
C ASP A 38 -6.23 -8.21 -18.44
N GLU A 39 -5.59 -9.30 -18.83
CA GLU A 39 -4.17 -9.56 -18.54
C GLU A 39 -3.23 -8.52 -19.17
N THR A 40 -3.63 -7.88 -20.27
CA THR A 40 -2.79 -6.92 -21.00
C THR A 40 -2.81 -5.53 -20.37
N LEU A 41 -3.85 -5.22 -19.60
CA LEU A 41 -4.14 -3.92 -19.00
C LEU A 41 -4.09 -2.78 -20.03
N TYR A 42 -4.40 -3.06 -21.31
CA TYR A 42 -4.14 -2.12 -22.39
C TYR A 42 -4.90 -0.80 -22.19
N ASP A 43 -6.22 -0.89 -22.03
CA ASP A 43 -7.08 0.28 -21.84
C ASP A 43 -6.74 1.02 -20.54
N LEU A 44 -6.42 0.27 -19.48
CA LEU A 44 -6.05 0.83 -18.20
C LEU A 44 -4.74 1.63 -18.28
N ARG A 45 -3.73 1.13 -18.98
CA ARG A 45 -2.47 1.83 -19.23
C ARG A 45 -2.70 3.11 -20.03
N HIS A 46 -3.51 3.04 -21.08
CA HIS A 46 -3.86 4.21 -21.88
C HIS A 46 -4.57 5.28 -21.05
N ALA A 47 -5.50 4.88 -20.20
CA ALA A 47 -6.13 5.80 -19.25
C ALA A 47 -5.08 6.44 -18.33
N ALA A 48 -4.25 5.63 -17.66
CA ALA A 48 -3.23 6.14 -16.75
C ALA A 48 -2.32 7.20 -17.40
N VAL A 49 -1.84 6.96 -18.63
CA VAL A 49 -0.97 7.89 -19.37
C VAL A 49 -1.67 9.23 -19.69
N ARG A 50 -2.97 9.20 -20.00
CA ARG A 50 -3.76 10.42 -20.25
C ARG A 50 -4.10 11.19 -18.97
N GLY A 51 -3.75 10.67 -17.78
CA GLY A 51 -4.06 11.29 -16.49
C GLY A 51 -5.52 11.09 -16.07
N ASP A 52 -6.17 10.11 -16.68
CA ASP A 52 -7.59 9.81 -16.57
C ASP A 52 -8.00 9.34 -15.19
N LEU A 53 -7.11 8.56 -14.56
CA LEU A 53 -7.31 7.96 -13.24
C LEU A 53 -6.96 8.92 -12.09
N ARG A 54 -6.53 10.16 -12.37
CA ARG A 54 -6.01 11.09 -11.36
C ARG A 54 -7.03 11.41 -10.26
N ALA A 55 -8.30 11.55 -10.64
CA ALA A 55 -9.41 11.91 -9.78
C ALA A 55 -10.19 10.70 -9.26
N SER A 56 -9.77 9.49 -9.61
CA SER A 56 -10.40 8.26 -9.12
C SER A 56 -10.28 8.15 -7.60
N PRO A 57 -11.33 7.69 -6.89
CA PRO A 57 -11.26 7.36 -5.48
C PRO A 57 -10.72 5.94 -5.21
N PHE A 58 -10.24 5.24 -6.24
CA PHE A 58 -9.71 3.86 -6.17
C PHE A 58 -8.28 3.73 -6.71
N ARG A 59 -7.50 4.81 -6.61
CA ARG A 59 -6.14 4.86 -7.18
C ARG A 59 -5.21 3.80 -6.61
N SER A 60 -5.36 3.46 -5.33
CA SER A 60 -4.58 2.41 -4.67
C SER A 60 -4.85 1.03 -5.28
N ILE A 61 -6.05 0.79 -5.80
CA ILE A 61 -6.42 -0.47 -6.46
C ILE A 61 -5.78 -0.54 -7.85
N TYR A 62 -5.89 0.53 -8.65
CA TYR A 62 -5.17 0.61 -9.93
C TYR A 62 -3.67 0.42 -9.76
N TRP A 63 -3.07 1.04 -8.75
CA TRP A 63 -1.65 0.88 -8.44
C TRP A 63 -1.31 -0.55 -8.04
N ALA A 64 -2.15 -1.21 -7.23
CA ALA A 64 -1.94 -2.60 -6.86
C ALA A 64 -1.98 -3.54 -8.07
N VAL A 65 -2.85 -3.27 -9.05
CA VAL A 65 -2.88 -3.99 -10.33
C VAL A 65 -1.63 -3.73 -11.15
N PHE A 66 -1.24 -2.47 -11.34
CA PHE A 66 -0.02 -2.12 -12.11
C PHE A 66 1.26 -2.68 -11.51
N LEU A 67 1.34 -2.75 -10.18
CA LEU A 67 2.48 -3.29 -9.45
C LEU A 67 2.44 -4.84 -9.35
N GLY A 68 1.40 -5.48 -9.89
CA GLY A 68 1.24 -6.94 -9.86
C GLY A 68 0.96 -7.51 -8.47
N VAL A 69 0.53 -6.67 -7.53
CA VAL A 69 0.12 -7.06 -6.18
C VAL A 69 -1.26 -7.72 -6.21
N LEU A 70 -2.15 -7.21 -7.06
CA LEU A 70 -3.45 -7.82 -7.38
C LEU A 70 -3.42 -8.30 -8.82
N LYS A 71 -3.66 -9.60 -9.02
CA LYS A 71 -3.65 -10.24 -10.33
C LYS A 71 -5.05 -10.73 -10.72
N PRO A 72 -5.36 -10.82 -12.03
CA PRO A 72 -6.59 -11.46 -12.51
C PRO A 72 -6.76 -12.90 -11.96
N PRO A 73 -8.01 -13.37 -11.80
CA PRO A 73 -9.26 -12.62 -11.90
C PRO A 73 -9.54 -11.79 -10.63
N SER A 74 -10.37 -10.74 -10.74
CA SER A 74 -10.71 -9.87 -9.60
C SER A 74 -11.41 -10.58 -8.44
N THR A 75 -12.08 -11.71 -8.72
CA THR A 75 -12.73 -12.56 -7.71
C THR A 75 -11.74 -13.10 -6.67
N GLU A 76 -10.46 -13.26 -7.03
CA GLU A 76 -9.43 -13.77 -6.12
C GLU A 76 -8.72 -12.68 -5.32
N TRP A 77 -9.05 -11.40 -5.52
CA TRP A 77 -8.31 -10.30 -4.88
C TRP A 77 -8.42 -10.31 -3.35
N ILE A 78 -9.57 -10.72 -2.81
CA ILE A 78 -9.75 -10.86 -1.35
C ILE A 78 -8.76 -11.91 -0.82
N ASN A 79 -8.74 -13.11 -1.43
CA ASN A 79 -7.81 -14.19 -1.06
C ASN A 79 -6.35 -13.75 -1.19
N GLN A 80 -5.99 -13.08 -2.29
CA GLN A 80 -4.64 -12.54 -2.51
C GLN A 80 -4.26 -11.51 -1.43
N ARG A 81 -5.17 -10.61 -1.04
CA ARG A 81 -4.93 -9.63 0.04
C ARG A 81 -4.72 -10.31 1.38
N GLU A 82 -5.54 -11.30 1.72
CA GLU A 82 -5.41 -12.05 2.97
C GLU A 82 -4.08 -12.78 3.06
N LEU A 83 -3.67 -13.45 1.98
CA LEU A 83 -2.37 -14.14 1.90
C LEU A 83 -1.23 -13.14 2.07
N ASN A 84 -1.21 -12.06 1.30
CA ASN A 84 -0.18 -11.01 1.37
C ASN A 84 -0.08 -10.39 2.78
N ARG A 85 -1.23 -10.14 3.44
CA ARG A 85 -1.28 -9.62 4.81
C ARG A 85 -0.70 -10.60 5.82
N ARG A 86 -1.01 -11.89 5.66
CA ARG A 86 -0.47 -12.98 6.51
C ARG A 86 1.03 -13.10 6.35
N GLU A 87 1.54 -13.13 5.13
CA GLU A 87 2.98 -13.17 4.85
C GLU A 87 3.70 -11.97 5.46
N TYR A 88 3.13 -10.76 5.34
CA TYR A 88 3.69 -9.58 5.97
C TYR A 88 3.66 -9.67 7.51
N ALA A 89 2.58 -10.17 8.11
CA ALA A 89 2.49 -10.35 9.56
C ALA A 89 3.54 -11.34 10.09
N GLU A 90 3.74 -12.47 9.39
CA GLU A 90 4.79 -13.44 9.71
C GLU A 90 6.19 -12.84 9.58
N LEU A 91 6.42 -12.07 8.52
CA LEU A 91 7.70 -11.41 8.28
C LEU A 91 8.01 -10.35 9.35
N LYS A 92 7.01 -9.55 9.72
CA LYS A 92 7.10 -8.57 10.80
C LYS A 92 7.40 -9.26 12.13
N SER A 93 6.67 -10.33 12.45
CA SER A 93 6.91 -11.13 13.66
C SER A 93 8.32 -11.72 13.71
N ARG A 94 8.82 -12.24 12.57
CA ARG A 94 10.15 -12.83 12.47
C ARG A 94 11.30 -11.83 12.67
N TYR A 95 11.17 -10.61 12.13
CA TYR A 95 12.27 -9.65 12.14
C TYR A 95 12.21 -8.64 13.28
N MET A 96 11.05 -8.40 13.87
CA MET A 96 10.92 -7.51 15.03
C MET A 96 11.07 -8.26 16.36
N LEU A 97 11.77 -9.40 16.36
CA LEU A 97 12.05 -10.16 17.58
C LEU A 97 13.00 -9.36 18.47
N ASN A 98 12.58 -9.16 19.71
CA ASN A 98 13.42 -8.57 20.74
C ASN A 98 14.15 -9.73 21.47
N PRO A 99 15.50 -9.76 21.51
CA PRO A 99 16.25 -10.77 22.28
C PRO A 99 15.84 -10.84 23.75
N HIS A 100 15.39 -9.73 24.34
CA HIS A 100 14.85 -9.69 25.70
C HIS A 100 13.56 -10.52 25.87
N SER A 101 12.85 -10.81 24.78
CA SER A 101 11.65 -11.66 24.78
C SER A 101 11.98 -13.17 24.74
N ASN A 102 13.26 -13.54 24.55
CA ASN A 102 13.73 -14.93 24.64
C ASN A 102 14.95 -15.07 25.57
N PRO A 103 14.77 -14.93 26.89
CA PRO A 103 15.85 -14.98 27.89
C PRO A 103 16.52 -16.37 28.02
N ASN A 104 15.95 -17.42 27.41
CA ASN A 104 16.50 -18.79 27.44
C ASN A 104 17.41 -19.11 26.24
N GLY A 105 17.69 -18.14 25.35
CA GLY A 105 18.40 -18.36 24.08
C GLY A 105 19.89 -18.70 24.20
N GLY A 106 20.49 -18.69 25.39
CA GLY A 106 21.88 -19.11 25.63
C GLY A 106 22.96 -18.25 24.96
N ASP A 107 22.58 -17.12 24.35
CA ASP A 107 23.45 -16.26 23.55
C ASP A 107 23.83 -15.00 24.34
N ASP A 108 25.12 -14.69 24.43
CA ASP A 108 25.68 -13.64 25.28
C ASP A 108 25.59 -12.26 24.60
N PRO A 109 25.12 -11.19 25.29
CA PRO A 109 25.15 -9.81 24.81
C PRO A 109 26.49 -9.30 24.28
N LEU A 110 27.59 -9.89 24.75
CA LEU A 110 28.97 -9.57 24.38
C LEU A 110 29.56 -10.54 23.35
N SER A 111 28.76 -11.46 22.81
CA SER A 111 29.19 -12.41 21.79
C SER A 111 29.67 -11.67 20.54
N GLN A 112 30.94 -11.88 20.17
CA GLN A 112 31.52 -11.34 18.94
C GLN A 112 31.13 -12.15 17.69
N SER A 113 30.30 -13.18 17.86
CA SER A 113 29.80 -13.97 16.74
C SER A 113 28.86 -13.13 15.89
N LYS A 114 29.15 -13.03 14.58
CA LYS A 114 28.26 -12.38 13.61
C LYS A 114 26.87 -13.04 13.55
N GLN A 115 26.74 -14.28 14.02
CA GLN A 115 25.49 -15.03 14.07
C GLN A 115 24.74 -14.87 15.40
N SER A 116 25.29 -14.13 16.36
CA SER A 116 24.63 -13.91 17.65
C SER A 116 23.36 -13.07 17.47
N LEU A 117 22.31 -13.45 18.21
CA LEU A 117 21.05 -12.70 18.29
C LEU A 117 21.27 -11.25 18.73
N TRP A 118 22.27 -11.03 19.59
CA TRP A 118 22.60 -9.69 20.09
C TRP A 118 23.28 -8.82 19.04
N ASN A 119 24.25 -9.37 18.32
CA ASN A 119 24.88 -8.66 17.21
C ASN A 119 23.84 -8.29 16.15
N GLN A 120 22.94 -9.21 15.81
CA GLN A 120 21.83 -8.95 14.91
C GLN A 120 20.89 -7.85 15.43
N HIS A 121 20.57 -7.87 16.72
CA HIS A 121 19.73 -6.86 17.35
C HIS A 121 20.36 -5.46 17.31
N PHE A 122 21.66 -5.33 17.56
CA PHE A 122 22.34 -4.04 17.45
C PHE A 122 22.35 -3.52 16.01
N CYS A 123 22.64 -4.38 15.02
CA CYS A 123 22.51 -4.00 13.61
C CYS A 123 21.08 -3.54 13.25
N ASP A 124 20.07 -4.20 13.82
CA ASP A 124 18.66 -3.84 13.60
C ASP A 124 18.27 -2.52 14.23
N GLN A 125 18.81 -2.21 15.41
CA GLN A 125 18.60 -0.92 16.06
C GLN A 125 19.23 0.21 15.25
N GLU A 126 20.46 0.03 14.75
CA GLU A 126 21.13 1.01 13.89
C GLU A 126 20.34 1.24 12.59
N LEU A 127 19.90 0.15 11.94
CA LEU A 127 19.07 0.22 10.74
C LEU A 127 17.75 0.96 11.00
N CYS A 128 17.07 0.63 12.11
CA CYS A 128 15.85 1.33 12.53
C CYS A 128 16.08 2.83 12.76
N ALA A 129 17.21 3.20 13.38
CA ALA A 129 17.56 4.60 13.64
C ALA A 129 17.74 5.39 12.34
N VAL A 130 18.44 4.83 11.37
CA VAL A 130 18.63 5.43 10.03
C VAL A 130 17.28 5.62 9.32
N ILE A 131 16.44 4.58 9.30
CA ILE A 131 15.10 4.66 8.70
C ILE A 131 14.25 5.73 9.40
N LYS A 132 14.27 5.77 10.73
CA LYS A 132 13.48 6.71 11.53
C LYS A 132 13.87 8.16 11.24
N GLN A 133 15.16 8.45 11.11
CA GLN A 133 15.65 9.80 10.77
C GLN A 133 15.06 10.30 9.44
N ASP A 134 15.01 9.42 8.45
CA ASP A 134 14.45 9.70 7.13
C ASP A 134 12.92 9.80 7.13
N VAL A 135 12.23 8.91 7.86
CA VAL A 135 10.77 8.95 7.98
C VAL A 135 10.30 10.26 8.64
N VAL A 136 10.97 10.71 9.70
CA VAL A 136 10.61 11.97 10.39
C VAL A 136 10.69 13.19 9.48
N ARG A 137 11.53 13.19 8.44
CA ARG A 137 11.67 14.31 7.51
C ARG A 137 10.90 14.13 6.20
N THR A 138 10.11 13.06 6.06
CA THR A 138 9.34 12.78 4.84
C THR A 138 8.20 13.80 4.66
N PHE A 139 8.21 14.54 3.55
CA PHE A 139 7.19 15.54 3.18
C PHE A 139 6.75 16.43 4.37
N PRO A 140 7.65 17.27 4.91
CA PRO A 140 7.43 17.95 6.19
C PRO A 140 6.25 18.94 6.18
N GLY A 141 5.84 19.43 5.00
CA GLY A 141 4.66 20.29 4.84
C GLY A 141 3.32 19.54 4.78
N VAL A 142 3.30 18.23 5.04
CA VAL A 142 2.09 17.40 4.97
C VAL A 142 1.85 16.73 6.34
N ASP A 143 0.84 17.21 7.07
CA ASP A 143 0.52 16.79 8.44
C ASP A 143 0.27 15.29 8.58
N PHE A 144 -0.24 14.65 7.52
CA PHE A 144 -0.44 13.21 7.48
C PHE A 144 0.81 12.42 7.89
N PHE A 145 2.00 12.82 7.44
CA PHE A 145 3.27 12.15 7.76
C PHE A 145 3.85 12.54 9.12
N ARG A 146 3.22 13.47 9.84
CA ARG A 146 3.60 13.83 11.21
C ARG A 146 2.94 12.89 12.24
N LYS A 147 1.87 12.20 11.85
CA LYS A 147 1.12 11.28 12.72
C LYS A 147 2.00 10.08 13.10
N GLN A 148 2.14 9.84 14.41
CA GLN A 148 2.94 8.73 14.94
C GLN A 148 2.55 7.35 14.34
N PRO A 149 1.26 6.97 14.20
CA PRO A 149 0.89 5.69 13.58
C PRO A 149 1.39 5.54 12.15
N ILE A 150 1.45 6.65 11.38
CA ILE A 150 1.94 6.64 9.99
C ILE A 150 3.45 6.46 9.95
N GLN A 151 4.18 7.17 10.82
CA GLN A 151 5.64 7.03 10.91
C GLN A 151 6.04 5.61 11.36
N GLU A 152 5.36 5.06 12.36
CA GLU A 152 5.59 3.68 12.81
C GLU A 152 5.28 2.67 11.70
N MET A 153 4.20 2.86 10.94
CA MET A 153 3.89 2.03 9.79
C MET A 153 5.00 2.07 8.74
N MET A 154 5.49 3.27 8.38
CA MET A 154 6.57 3.45 7.42
C MET A 154 7.87 2.79 7.87
N ILE A 155 8.26 3.00 9.13
CA ILE A 155 9.47 2.41 9.72
C ILE A 155 9.38 0.88 9.65
N ASN A 156 8.25 0.31 10.07
CA ASN A 156 8.05 -1.14 10.06
C ASN A 156 8.15 -1.73 8.65
N ILE A 157 7.52 -1.11 7.66
CA ILE A 157 7.56 -1.58 6.26
C ILE A 157 8.99 -1.53 5.71
N LEU A 158 9.69 -0.40 5.88
CA LEU A 158 11.05 -0.21 5.37
C LEU A 158 12.05 -1.15 6.07
N PHE A 159 11.92 -1.33 7.37
CA PHE A 159 12.74 -2.25 8.15
C PHE A 159 12.53 -3.71 7.69
N CYS A 160 11.27 -4.13 7.59
CA CYS A 160 10.89 -5.44 7.09
C CYS A 160 11.46 -5.70 5.68
N TYR A 161 11.38 -4.73 4.77
CA TYR A 161 11.97 -4.83 3.44
C TYR A 161 13.49 -5.01 3.49
N ALA A 162 14.18 -4.14 4.25
CA ALA A 162 15.64 -4.16 4.35
C ALA A 162 16.16 -5.50 4.92
N ARG A 163 15.43 -6.06 5.88
CA ARG A 163 15.70 -7.37 6.48
C ARG A 163 15.43 -8.54 5.53
N LYS A 164 14.37 -8.46 4.73
CA LYS A 164 14.05 -9.46 3.71
C LYS A 164 15.09 -9.49 2.59
N TYR A 165 15.63 -8.33 2.22
CA TYR A 165 16.57 -8.17 1.10
C TYR A 165 17.90 -7.54 1.55
N PRO A 166 18.72 -8.28 2.32
CA PRO A 166 19.92 -7.72 2.97
C PRO A 166 20.97 -7.17 1.99
N THR A 167 21.03 -7.69 0.76
CA THR A 167 21.95 -7.18 -0.28
C THR A 167 21.60 -5.75 -0.71
N MET A 168 20.31 -5.44 -0.84
CA MET A 168 19.85 -4.08 -1.16
C MET A 168 19.86 -3.22 0.11
N CYS A 169 19.34 -3.80 1.21
CA CYS A 169 19.06 -3.16 2.49
C CYS A 169 18.21 -1.89 2.31
N TYR A 170 18.13 -1.07 3.35
CA TYR A 170 17.55 0.27 3.26
C TYR A 170 18.53 1.23 2.57
N ARG A 171 18.00 2.10 1.71
CA ARG A 171 18.73 3.20 1.08
C ARG A 171 17.94 4.49 1.26
N GLN A 172 18.66 5.60 1.50
CA GLN A 172 18.06 6.92 1.57
C GLN A 172 17.24 7.19 0.29
N GLY A 173 16.03 7.72 0.47
CA GLY A 173 15.06 7.97 -0.61
C GLY A 173 13.97 6.89 -0.71
N MET A 174 14.17 5.69 -0.16
CA MET A 174 13.13 4.65 -0.17
C MET A 174 11.85 5.07 0.58
N HIS A 175 11.97 5.92 1.60
CA HIS A 175 10.82 6.51 2.30
C HIS A 175 9.97 7.42 1.40
N GLU A 176 10.58 8.10 0.43
CA GLU A 176 9.89 8.97 -0.53
C GLU A 176 9.12 8.17 -1.59
N ILE A 177 9.55 6.93 -1.85
CA ILE A 177 8.82 5.98 -2.70
C ILE A 177 7.62 5.40 -1.94
N LEU A 178 7.80 5.05 -0.67
CA LEU A 178 6.74 4.46 0.15
C LEU A 178 5.63 5.46 0.49
N ALA A 179 5.99 6.71 0.80
CA ALA A 179 5.05 7.70 1.30
C ALA A 179 3.84 7.96 0.37
N PRO A 180 4.00 8.14 -0.96
CA PRO A 180 2.88 8.28 -1.88
C PRO A 180 1.96 7.05 -1.90
N LEU A 181 2.48 5.83 -1.75
CA LEU A 181 1.67 4.62 -1.70
C LEU A 181 0.72 4.65 -0.49
N ILE A 182 1.26 4.95 0.69
CA ILE A 182 0.48 5.03 1.94
C ILE A 182 -0.55 6.17 1.85
N PHE A 183 -0.15 7.32 1.32
CA PHE A 183 -1.04 8.47 1.20
C PHE A 183 -2.23 8.18 0.27
N VAL A 184 -1.99 7.54 -0.88
CA VAL A 184 -3.06 7.17 -1.82
C VAL A 184 -4.00 6.13 -1.20
N ILE A 185 -3.48 5.12 -0.50
CA ILE A 185 -4.32 4.14 0.23
C ILE A 185 -5.20 4.84 1.27
N HIS A 186 -4.64 5.79 2.03
CA HIS A 186 -5.42 6.55 3.00
C HIS A 186 -6.48 7.43 2.33
N SER A 187 -6.15 8.09 1.22
CA SER A 187 -7.10 8.92 0.46
C SER A 187 -8.31 8.10 -0.02
N ASP A 188 -8.07 6.90 -0.57
CA ASP A 188 -9.14 6.01 -1.02
C ASP A 188 -10.02 5.55 0.16
N GLN A 189 -9.42 5.27 1.33
CA GLN A 189 -10.16 4.94 2.54
C GLN A 189 -11.05 6.10 3.02
N GLN A 190 -10.55 7.35 2.99
CA GLN A 190 -11.35 8.52 3.32
C GLN A 190 -12.50 8.73 2.33
N ALA A 191 -12.28 8.45 1.05
CA ALA A 191 -13.34 8.50 0.04
C ALA A 191 -14.44 7.45 0.33
N LEU A 192 -14.08 6.24 0.71
CA LEU A 192 -15.03 5.19 1.11
C LEU A 192 -15.82 5.59 2.37
N GLU A 193 -15.15 6.11 3.40
CA GLU A 193 -15.81 6.58 4.62
C GLU A 193 -16.86 7.66 4.32
N HIS A 194 -16.53 8.62 3.47
CA HIS A 194 -17.47 9.65 3.04
C HIS A 194 -18.69 9.07 2.30
N ILE A 195 -18.49 8.07 1.43
CA ILE A 195 -19.60 7.39 0.75
C ILE A 195 -20.50 6.67 1.75
N ARG A 196 -19.91 5.98 2.74
CA ARG A 196 -20.67 5.28 3.81
C ARG A 196 -21.45 6.22 4.71
N GLU A 197 -20.96 7.43 4.97
CA GLU A 197 -21.72 8.45 5.70
C GLU A 197 -22.98 8.89 4.94
N LEU A 198 -22.91 8.95 3.61
CA LEU A 198 -24.06 9.30 2.77
C LEU A 198 -25.02 8.11 2.61
N HIS A 199 -24.50 6.88 2.56
CA HIS A 199 -25.26 5.65 2.35
C HIS A 199 -24.67 4.50 3.21
N PRO A 200 -25.23 4.25 4.41
CA PRO A 200 -24.69 3.27 5.35
C PRO A 200 -24.65 1.82 4.86
N ASP A 201 -25.43 1.49 3.82
CA ASP A 201 -25.56 0.13 3.29
C ASP A 201 -24.46 -0.25 2.27
N VAL A 202 -23.53 0.67 1.95
CA VAL A 202 -22.43 0.40 1.00
C VAL A 202 -21.29 -0.35 1.71
N GLU A 203 -21.10 -1.62 1.33
CA GLU A 203 -19.99 -2.48 1.77
C GLU A 203 -18.64 -2.13 1.12
#